data_AF-A0A820WIN4-F1
#
_entry.id   AF-A0A820WIN4-F1
#
_cell.length_a   1.000
_cell.length_b   1.000
_cell.length_c   1.000
_cell.angle_alpha   90.00
_cell.angle_beta   90.00
_cell.angle_gamma   90.00
#
_symmetry.space_group_name_H-M   'P 1'
#
loop_
_entity.id
_entity.type
_entity.pdbx_description
1 polymer ?
#
loop_
_entity_poly.entity_id
_entity_poly.type
_entity_poly.pdbx_seq_one_letter_code
_entity_poly.pdbx_strand_id
1 'polypeptide(L)'
;TNSMSLQQIKRIGDFFQMKINRNESLDEFFFPLSSMLMTCVFNGRACSVVNFTSFSSSSYGFCYTFNAKLKNINSVHYSDEYGGPGLLNLGFYVHSHQYVPYIREGVGMIAVLHDNAQLPMIDSAGMALATGFKHRITYTKKMISYLRSPYSTCDDKIPPMMQAMFDNYQGTEYGYTEDICYELCTQVFTYKHCGCIDPLQWNARWVFLPETEQMILAPLCNISNKCYSEAAYVFLTSSSLLEQHCSYCPQQCFITDFSIKNSLWRTPPAWLVDDIKRFVENSKIPLPHDWLTNWRSHIDASYLSIELVHESTRIENYTQAATLTAVGVLSNVGGQTGLWIGVSFLSLMELAEMLYRLARQQYHTMRRNCIRTSDESKV
;
A
#
# COMPACT_ATOMS: atom_id res chain seq x y z
N THR A 1 15.69 -41.63 7.06
CA THR A 1 14.62 -40.66 7.41
C THR A 1 15.10 -39.82 8.58
N ASN A 2 15.86 -38.75 8.32
CA ASN A 2 16.24 -37.80 9.36
C ASN A 2 15.05 -36.86 9.57
N SER A 3 14.13 -37.21 10.48
CA SER A 3 13.07 -36.28 10.87
C SER A 3 13.70 -35.11 11.61
N MET A 4 13.62 -33.92 11.04
CA MET A 4 14.05 -32.70 11.72
C MET A 4 13.17 -32.48 12.95
N SER A 5 13.78 -32.19 14.08
CA SER A 5 13.05 -31.80 15.28
C SER A 5 12.38 -30.43 15.09
N LEU A 6 11.27 -30.20 15.79
CA LEU A 6 10.58 -28.90 15.79
C LEU A 6 11.50 -27.73 16.16
N GLN A 7 12.48 -27.97 17.05
CA GLN A 7 13.49 -26.98 17.42
C GLN A 7 14.42 -26.63 16.25
N GLN A 8 14.79 -27.60 15.41
CA GLN A 8 15.61 -27.34 14.23
C GLN A 8 14.83 -26.54 13.18
N ILE A 9 13.55 -26.85 12.97
CA ILE A 9 12.68 -26.11 12.06
C ILE A 9 12.57 -24.64 12.50
N LYS A 10 12.30 -24.41 13.80
CA LYS A 10 12.24 -23.06 14.37
C LYS A 10 13.55 -22.29 14.19
N ARG A 11 14.70 -22.94 14.43
CA ARG A 11 16.02 -22.33 14.22
C ARG A 11 16.28 -21.91 12.78
N ILE A 12 15.76 -22.64 11.79
CA ILE A 12 15.92 -22.28 10.38
C ILE A 12 15.05 -21.06 10.03
N GLY A 13 13.81 -21.00 10.54
CA GLY A 13 12.99 -19.80 10.42
C GLY A 13 13.67 -18.57 11.02
N ASP A 14 14.17 -18.70 12.25
CA ASP A 14 14.89 -17.63 12.95
C ASP A 14 16.19 -17.20 12.24
N PHE A 15 16.85 -18.14 11.53
CA PHE A 15 18.10 -17.90 10.83
C PHE A 15 17.95 -16.90 9.67
N PHE A 16 16.92 -17.07 8.83
CA PHE A 16 16.68 -16.14 7.72
C PHE A 16 16.30 -14.75 8.23
N GLN A 17 15.47 -14.70 9.28
CA GLN A 17 15.12 -13.44 9.91
C GLN A 17 16.36 -12.70 10.44
N MET A 18 17.28 -13.42 11.09
CA MET A 18 18.54 -12.86 11.57
C MET A 18 19.41 -12.32 10.42
N LYS A 19 19.50 -13.04 9.29
CA LYS A 19 20.27 -12.61 8.11
C LYS A 19 19.73 -11.30 7.52
N ILE A 20 18.42 -11.25 7.28
CA ILE A 20 17.70 -10.08 6.78
C ILE A 20 17.95 -8.88 7.70
N ASN A 21 17.79 -9.09 9.01
CA ASN A 21 17.97 -8.07 10.03
C ASN A 21 19.39 -7.49 10.11
N ARG A 22 20.40 -8.26 9.70
CA ARG A 22 21.81 -7.83 9.63
C ARG A 22 22.21 -7.26 8.27
N ASN A 23 21.27 -7.16 7.33
CA ASN A 23 21.52 -6.75 5.94
C ASN A 23 22.61 -7.63 5.28
N GLU A 24 22.64 -8.92 5.65
CA GLU A 24 23.51 -9.91 5.02
C GLU A 24 22.86 -10.42 3.72
N SER A 25 23.68 -10.80 2.73
CA SER A 25 23.15 -11.32 1.46
C SER A 25 22.32 -12.59 1.67
N LEU A 26 21.21 -12.65 0.93
CA LEU A 26 20.27 -13.77 0.88
C LEU A 26 20.43 -14.62 -0.40
N ASP A 27 21.38 -14.26 -1.27
CA ASP A 27 21.52 -14.82 -2.63
C ASP A 27 21.81 -16.33 -2.63
N GLU A 28 22.47 -16.82 -1.58
CA GLU A 28 22.79 -18.24 -1.43
C GLU A 28 21.59 -19.09 -0.96
N PHE A 29 20.53 -18.44 -0.45
CA PHE A 29 19.42 -19.12 0.23
C PHE A 29 18.09 -19.05 -0.51
N PHE A 30 17.90 -18.04 -1.37
CA PHE A 30 16.65 -17.81 -2.08
C PHE A 30 16.86 -17.88 -3.59
N PHE A 31 15.83 -18.30 -4.30
CA PHE A 31 15.89 -18.43 -5.75
C PHE A 31 15.77 -17.06 -6.43
N PRO A 32 16.68 -16.70 -7.34
CA PRO A 32 16.51 -15.52 -8.15
C PRO A 32 15.35 -15.71 -9.14
N LEU A 33 14.68 -14.61 -9.51
CA LEU A 33 13.58 -14.66 -10.47
C LEU A 33 14.00 -15.31 -11.80
N SER A 34 15.24 -15.11 -12.23
CA SER A 34 15.78 -15.68 -13.47
C SER A 34 15.82 -17.21 -13.50
N SER A 35 15.89 -17.88 -12.33
CA SER A 35 15.81 -19.34 -12.27
C SER A 35 14.38 -19.86 -12.14
N MET A 36 13.41 -19.00 -11.83
CA MET A 36 12.01 -19.39 -11.63
C MET A 36 11.11 -19.00 -12.79
N LEU A 37 11.28 -17.81 -13.35
CA LEU A 37 10.45 -17.25 -14.40
C LEU A 37 10.81 -17.88 -15.75
N MET A 38 9.94 -18.76 -16.23
CA MET A 38 10.10 -19.45 -17.51
C MET A 38 9.42 -18.70 -18.66
N THR A 39 8.19 -18.25 -18.46
CA THR A 39 7.41 -17.53 -19.47
C THR A 39 6.90 -16.21 -18.91
N CYS A 40 7.01 -15.15 -19.70
CA CYS A 40 6.51 -13.83 -19.37
C CYS A 40 5.98 -13.18 -20.65
N VAL A 41 4.68 -12.94 -20.70
CA VAL A 41 4.03 -12.26 -21.82
C VAL A 41 3.06 -11.23 -21.25
N PHE A 42 3.23 -9.97 -21.65
CA PHE A 42 2.33 -8.87 -21.30
C PHE A 42 1.84 -8.19 -22.57
N ASN A 43 0.52 -8.06 -22.75
CA ASN A 43 -0.09 -7.52 -23.98
C ASN A 43 0.45 -8.15 -25.27
N GLY A 44 0.68 -9.47 -25.26
CA GLY A 44 1.24 -10.21 -26.40
C GLY A 44 2.73 -9.96 -26.68
N ARG A 45 3.41 -9.12 -25.90
CA ARG A 45 4.85 -8.86 -26.00
C ARG A 45 5.61 -9.67 -24.95
N ALA A 46 6.75 -10.22 -25.33
CA ALA A 46 7.63 -10.90 -24.40
C ALA A 46 8.17 -9.91 -23.36
N CYS A 47 8.08 -10.28 -22.08
CA CYS A 47 8.73 -9.57 -20.98
C CYS A 47 9.81 -10.45 -20.36
N SER A 48 10.63 -9.87 -19.49
CA SER A 48 11.70 -10.60 -18.79
C SER A 48 11.87 -10.08 -17.38
N VAL A 49 12.86 -10.64 -16.67
CA VAL A 49 13.20 -10.26 -15.29
C VAL A 49 13.47 -8.76 -15.11
N VAL A 50 13.87 -8.05 -16.16
CA VAL A 50 14.15 -6.59 -16.12
C VAL A 50 12.88 -5.75 -15.92
N ASN A 51 11.70 -6.32 -16.17
CA ASN A 51 10.41 -5.65 -15.97
C ASN A 51 9.88 -5.80 -14.54
N PHE A 52 10.65 -6.44 -13.66
CA PHE A 52 10.30 -6.65 -12.27
C PHE A 52 11.22 -5.84 -11.37
N THR A 53 10.64 -5.29 -10.32
CA THR A 53 11.38 -4.66 -9.21
C THR A 53 11.48 -5.66 -8.07
N SER A 54 12.68 -5.82 -7.52
CA SER A 54 12.91 -6.75 -6.42
C SER A 54 12.75 -6.05 -5.07
N PHE A 55 12.23 -6.79 -4.10
CA PHE A 55 12.19 -6.37 -2.72
C PHE A 55 12.30 -7.57 -1.79
N SER A 56 12.71 -7.36 -0.54
CA SER A 56 12.87 -8.45 0.43
C SER A 56 11.75 -8.42 1.47
N SER A 57 11.05 -9.55 1.61
CA SER A 57 10.13 -9.84 2.70
C SER A 57 10.83 -10.68 3.77
N SER A 58 10.57 -10.37 5.03
CA SER A 58 10.96 -11.19 6.19
C SER A 58 10.37 -12.60 6.14
N SER A 59 9.11 -12.73 5.75
CA SER A 59 8.38 -14.00 5.76
C SER A 59 8.60 -14.86 4.51
N TYR A 60 8.94 -14.22 3.38
CA TYR A 60 8.99 -14.88 2.07
C TYR A 60 10.35 -14.77 1.34
N GLY A 61 11.27 -13.94 1.82
CA GLY A 61 12.55 -13.70 1.17
C GLY A 61 12.43 -12.81 -0.07
N PHE A 62 13.02 -13.22 -1.19
CA PHE A 62 12.99 -12.43 -2.43
C PHE A 62 11.60 -12.40 -3.06
N CYS A 63 11.05 -11.18 -3.15
CA CYS A 63 9.80 -10.88 -3.80
C CYS A 63 10.02 -9.97 -5.00
N TYR A 64 9.11 -10.04 -5.97
CA TYR A 64 9.23 -9.33 -7.24
C TYR A 64 7.89 -8.70 -7.62
N THR A 65 7.91 -7.41 -7.91
CA THR A 65 6.73 -6.66 -8.36
C THR A 65 6.86 -6.35 -9.84
N PHE A 66 5.95 -6.91 -10.63
CA PHE A 66 5.77 -6.52 -12.03
C PHE A 66 5.11 -5.14 -12.10
N ASN A 67 5.58 -4.27 -13.00
CA ASN A 67 4.95 -2.98 -13.28
C ASN A 67 4.91 -2.01 -12.08
N ALA A 68 5.93 -2.00 -11.21
CA ALA A 68 6.02 -1.00 -10.14
C ALA A 68 6.25 0.42 -10.70
N LYS A 69 5.72 1.44 -10.01
CA LYS A 69 6.00 2.84 -10.33
C LYS A 69 7.44 3.19 -9.91
N LEU A 70 8.29 3.55 -10.87
CA LEU A 70 9.67 3.93 -10.62
C LEU A 70 9.80 5.45 -10.42
N LYS A 71 10.69 5.87 -9.53
CA LYS A 71 10.99 7.29 -9.31
C LYS A 71 11.54 7.91 -10.61
N ASN A 72 11.01 9.08 -11.00
CA ASN A 72 11.48 9.91 -12.12
C ASN A 72 11.41 9.25 -13.53
N ILE A 73 10.66 8.16 -13.69
CA ILE A 73 10.46 7.48 -14.97
C ILE A 73 8.98 7.11 -15.09
N ASN A 74 8.36 7.38 -16.24
CA ASN A 74 7.04 6.82 -16.57
C ASN A 74 7.20 5.33 -16.90
N SER A 75 7.31 4.49 -15.87
CA SER A 75 7.54 3.04 -15.97
C SER A 75 6.25 2.22 -16.06
N VAL A 76 5.10 2.85 -15.80
CA VAL A 76 3.83 2.13 -15.69
C VAL A 76 3.34 1.71 -17.08
N HIS A 77 3.21 0.40 -17.24
CA HIS A 77 2.60 -0.24 -18.38
C HIS A 77 1.08 -0.28 -18.23
N TYR A 78 0.38 0.08 -19.29
CA TYR A 78 -1.09 0.06 -19.36
C TYR A 78 -1.58 -1.13 -20.19
N SER A 79 -2.79 -1.59 -19.89
CA SER A 79 -3.52 -2.47 -20.81
C SER A 79 -3.74 -1.72 -22.12
N ASP A 80 -3.60 -2.40 -23.26
CA ASP A 80 -3.66 -1.79 -24.60
C ASP A 80 -4.92 -0.92 -24.79
N GLU A 81 -4.73 0.34 -25.20
CA GLU A 81 -5.82 1.32 -25.41
C GLU A 81 -6.82 0.86 -26.48
N TYR A 82 -6.39 -0.05 -27.38
CA TYR A 82 -7.22 -0.59 -28.47
C TYR A 82 -8.15 -1.76 -28.05
N GLY A 83 -8.34 -1.99 -26.75
CA GLY A 83 -9.30 -2.99 -26.25
C GLY A 83 -8.75 -4.42 -26.15
N GLY A 84 -7.41 -4.58 -26.17
CA GLY A 84 -6.79 -5.84 -25.77
C GLY A 84 -7.03 -6.12 -24.27
N PRO A 85 -7.14 -7.38 -23.85
CA PRO A 85 -7.57 -7.74 -22.48
C PRO A 85 -6.57 -7.37 -21.35
N GLY A 86 -5.45 -6.69 -21.65
CA GLY A 86 -4.45 -6.36 -20.64
C GLY A 86 -3.76 -7.62 -20.06
N LEU A 87 -3.64 -8.67 -20.86
CA LEU A 87 -3.28 -10.01 -20.39
C LEU A 87 -1.81 -10.08 -19.94
N LEU A 88 -1.60 -10.45 -18.69
CA LEU A 88 -0.30 -10.84 -18.16
C LEU A 88 -0.30 -12.36 -17.95
N ASN A 89 0.55 -13.06 -18.69
CA ASN A 89 0.72 -14.50 -18.57
C ASN A 89 2.15 -14.81 -18.10
N LEU A 90 2.23 -15.47 -16.95
CA LEU A 90 3.46 -15.85 -16.29
C LEU A 90 3.51 -17.36 -16.09
N GLY A 91 4.67 -17.95 -16.26
CA GLY A 91 4.94 -19.36 -15.95
C GLY A 91 6.17 -19.48 -15.08
N PHE A 92 6.03 -20.20 -13.98
CA PHE A 92 7.05 -20.34 -12.95
C PHE A 92 7.38 -21.80 -12.70
N TYR A 93 8.66 -22.07 -12.47
CA TYR A 93 9.15 -23.32 -11.91
C TYR A 93 9.78 -23.04 -10.55
N VAL A 94 9.16 -23.55 -9.48
CA VAL A 94 9.51 -23.14 -8.11
C VAL A 94 10.60 -23.99 -7.45
N HIS A 95 11.18 -24.97 -8.14
CA HIS A 95 12.23 -25.85 -7.59
C HIS A 95 11.84 -26.53 -6.27
N SER A 96 10.64 -27.11 -6.19
CA SER A 96 10.09 -27.66 -4.94
C SER A 96 10.96 -28.74 -4.29
N HIS A 97 11.80 -29.42 -5.07
CA HIS A 97 12.76 -30.42 -4.60
C HIS A 97 13.90 -29.85 -3.74
N GLN A 98 14.15 -28.54 -3.79
CA GLN A 98 15.16 -27.84 -2.98
C GLN A 98 14.56 -27.22 -1.71
N TYR A 99 13.25 -27.35 -1.50
CA TYR A 99 12.60 -26.73 -0.35
C TYR A 99 13.03 -27.42 0.94
N VAL A 100 13.20 -26.62 2.00
CA VAL A 100 13.43 -27.15 3.34
C VAL A 100 12.11 -27.72 3.87
N PRO A 101 12.04 -29.03 4.16
CA PRO A 101 10.81 -29.64 4.64
C PRO A 101 10.34 -29.02 5.96
N TYR A 102 9.02 -29.04 6.19
CA TYR A 102 8.36 -28.63 7.43
C TYR A 102 8.39 -27.13 7.79
N ILE A 103 8.99 -26.25 6.96
CA ILE A 103 8.90 -24.80 7.18
C ILE A 103 7.52 -24.26 6.77
N ARG A 104 6.95 -24.79 5.67
CA ARG A 104 5.63 -24.43 5.17
C ARG A 104 4.85 -25.67 4.80
N GLU A 105 3.53 -25.61 4.97
CA GLU A 105 2.62 -26.72 4.71
C GLU A 105 2.23 -26.86 3.23
N GLY A 106 2.62 -25.93 2.36
CA GLY A 106 2.25 -25.91 0.93
C GLY A 106 3.41 -25.55 -0.01
N VAL A 107 3.28 -26.01 -1.26
CA VAL A 107 4.21 -25.72 -2.37
C VAL A 107 3.50 -24.82 -3.38
N GLY A 108 4.07 -23.64 -3.62
CA GLY A 108 3.44 -22.62 -4.44
C GLY A 108 4.14 -21.27 -4.32
N MET A 109 3.44 -20.23 -4.78
CA MET A 109 3.84 -18.84 -4.65
C MET A 109 2.74 -18.04 -3.95
N ILE A 110 3.12 -16.96 -3.27
CA ILE A 110 2.16 -15.97 -2.78
C ILE A 110 2.17 -14.78 -3.74
N ALA A 111 0.98 -14.31 -4.12
CA ALA A 111 0.82 -13.15 -5.00
C ALA A 111 -0.16 -12.15 -4.39
N VAL A 112 0.11 -10.86 -4.62
CA VAL A 112 -0.78 -9.75 -4.27
C VAL A 112 -0.99 -8.89 -5.50
N LEU A 113 -2.24 -8.51 -5.75
CA LEU A 113 -2.58 -7.47 -6.71
C LEU A 113 -2.77 -6.16 -5.94
N HIS A 114 -2.01 -5.13 -6.30
CA HIS A 114 -2.03 -3.83 -5.64
C HIS A 114 -1.80 -2.71 -6.67
N ASP A 115 -2.04 -1.46 -6.27
CA ASP A 115 -1.80 -0.33 -7.16
C ASP A 115 -0.30 -0.10 -7.39
N ASN A 116 0.07 0.47 -8.54
CA ASN A 116 1.47 0.61 -8.95
C ASN A 116 2.31 1.44 -7.97
N ALA A 117 1.67 2.39 -7.27
CA ALA A 117 2.30 3.26 -6.27
C ALA A 117 2.04 2.79 -4.82
N GLN A 118 1.57 1.57 -4.61
CA GLN A 118 1.33 1.00 -3.29
C GLN A 118 2.40 -0.03 -2.94
N LEU A 119 2.91 -0.02 -1.70
CA LEU A 119 3.80 -1.07 -1.22
C LEU A 119 2.98 -2.38 -1.04
N PRO A 120 3.45 -3.52 -1.58
CA PRO A 120 2.74 -4.79 -1.45
C PRO A 120 2.79 -5.34 -0.03
N MET A 121 1.63 -5.40 0.63
CA MET A 121 1.43 -6.08 1.91
C MET A 121 1.31 -7.60 1.73
N ILE A 122 2.37 -8.27 1.29
CA ILE A 122 2.36 -9.72 0.97
C ILE A 122 2.03 -10.61 2.17
N ASP A 123 2.36 -10.15 3.38
CA ASP A 123 2.14 -10.89 4.62
C ASP A 123 0.68 -10.93 5.06
N SER A 124 -0.11 -9.88 4.76
CA SER A 124 -1.52 -9.78 5.16
C SER A 124 -2.50 -9.97 4.00
N ALA A 125 -2.17 -9.47 2.79
CA ALA A 125 -3.06 -9.49 1.62
C ALA A 125 -2.71 -10.61 0.61
N GLY A 126 -1.74 -11.46 0.92
CA GLY A 126 -1.23 -12.53 0.06
C GLY A 126 -2.25 -13.60 -0.31
N MET A 127 -2.37 -13.92 -1.60
CA MET A 127 -3.10 -15.09 -2.09
C MET A 127 -2.14 -16.23 -2.40
N ALA A 128 -2.43 -17.43 -1.88
CA ALA A 128 -1.63 -18.62 -2.15
C ALA A 128 -1.99 -19.27 -3.49
N LEU A 129 -0.98 -19.50 -4.33
CA LEU A 129 -1.08 -20.11 -5.66
C LEU A 129 -0.33 -21.43 -5.67
N ALA A 130 -1.08 -22.54 -5.67
CA ALA A 130 -0.54 -23.90 -5.67
C ALA A 130 0.12 -24.29 -7.02
N THR A 131 1.12 -25.16 -6.96
CA THR A 131 1.71 -25.81 -8.14
C THR A 131 0.77 -26.83 -8.78
N GLY A 132 1.03 -27.18 -10.04
CA GLY A 132 0.17 -28.07 -10.86
C GLY A 132 -1.07 -27.39 -11.43
N PHE A 133 -1.25 -26.08 -11.18
CA PHE A 133 -2.38 -25.30 -11.67
C PHE A 133 -1.97 -24.05 -12.43
N LYS A 134 -2.74 -23.73 -13.47
CA LYS A 134 -2.79 -22.41 -14.09
C LYS A 134 -3.90 -21.63 -13.39
N HIS A 135 -3.51 -20.58 -12.68
CA HIS A 135 -4.37 -19.66 -11.93
C HIS A 135 -4.79 -18.54 -12.87
N ARG A 136 -6.05 -18.54 -13.28
CA ARG A 136 -6.62 -17.42 -14.03
C ARG A 136 -7.31 -16.48 -13.06
N ILE A 137 -6.64 -15.35 -12.82
CA ILE A 137 -7.03 -14.29 -11.91
C ILE A 137 -7.67 -13.18 -12.74
N THR A 138 -8.98 -13.04 -12.59
CA THR A 138 -9.73 -11.95 -13.21
C THR A 138 -9.94 -10.85 -12.20
N TYR A 139 -9.74 -9.58 -12.57
CA TYR A 139 -9.93 -8.46 -11.64
C TYR A 139 -10.79 -7.33 -12.23
N THR A 140 -11.44 -6.58 -11.34
CA THR A 140 -12.11 -5.31 -11.65
C THR A 140 -11.51 -4.21 -10.78
N LYS A 141 -11.12 -3.08 -11.39
CA LYS A 141 -10.56 -1.92 -10.68
C LYS A 141 -11.66 -1.01 -10.13
N LYS A 142 -11.57 -0.70 -8.84
CA LYS A 142 -12.42 0.28 -8.15
C LYS A 142 -11.55 1.43 -7.65
N MET A 143 -11.99 2.66 -7.88
CA MET A 143 -11.33 3.84 -7.32
C MET A 143 -12.30 4.54 -6.38
N ILE A 144 -11.85 4.81 -5.16
CA ILE A 144 -12.63 5.51 -4.14
C ILE A 144 -11.91 6.81 -3.81
N SER A 145 -12.63 7.93 -3.88
CA SER A 145 -12.10 9.26 -3.58
C SER A 145 -12.93 9.93 -2.49
N TYR A 146 -12.27 10.30 -1.40
CA TYR A 146 -12.83 10.98 -0.25
C TYR A 146 -12.56 12.48 -0.32
N LEU A 147 -13.48 13.28 0.22
CA LEU A 147 -13.27 14.72 0.34
C LEU A 147 -12.37 15.04 1.52
N ARG A 148 -11.34 15.85 1.29
CA ARG A 148 -10.45 16.36 2.35
C ARG A 148 -11.19 17.22 3.38
N SER A 149 -10.49 17.58 4.44
CA SER A 149 -10.97 18.54 5.44
C SER A 149 -11.55 19.81 4.76
N PRO A 150 -12.73 20.31 5.19
CA PRO A 150 -13.45 20.00 6.43
C PRO A 150 -14.45 18.83 6.36
N TYR A 151 -14.56 18.10 5.26
CA TYR A 151 -15.59 17.06 5.08
C TYR A 151 -15.20 15.70 5.68
N SER A 152 -13.92 15.34 5.59
CA SER A 152 -13.35 14.16 6.25
C SER A 152 -11.95 14.46 6.78
N THR A 153 -11.40 13.52 7.55
CA THR A 153 -10.03 13.55 8.07
C THR A 153 -9.00 12.99 7.09
N CYS A 154 -9.38 12.72 5.84
CA CYS A 154 -8.47 12.08 4.90
C CYS A 154 -7.26 12.98 4.56
N ASP A 155 -6.08 12.37 4.48
CA ASP A 155 -4.84 13.01 4.00
C ASP A 155 -3.93 11.93 3.39
N ASP A 156 -3.20 12.29 2.33
CA ASP A 156 -2.28 11.36 1.62
C ASP A 156 -0.81 11.75 1.83
N LYS A 157 -0.54 12.60 2.83
CA LYS A 157 0.83 12.99 3.17
C LYS A 157 1.57 11.82 3.79
N ILE A 158 2.72 11.51 3.21
CA ILE A 158 3.61 10.45 3.69
C ILE A 158 4.34 10.94 4.95
N PRO A 159 4.16 10.30 6.12
CA PRO A 159 4.89 10.66 7.34
C PRO A 159 6.39 10.32 7.22
N PRO A 160 7.28 11.00 7.98
CA PRO A 160 8.73 10.77 7.92
C PRO A 160 9.16 9.31 8.13
N MET A 161 8.50 8.59 9.04
CA MET A 161 8.78 7.16 9.28
C MET A 161 8.47 6.30 8.05
N MET A 162 7.34 6.57 7.39
CA MET A 162 6.92 5.85 6.20
C MET A 162 7.85 6.17 5.03
N GLN A 163 8.29 7.42 4.89
CA GLN A 163 9.30 7.79 3.91
C GLN A 163 10.62 7.04 4.14
N ALA A 164 11.09 6.98 5.40
CA ALA A 164 12.31 6.25 5.76
C ALA A 164 12.21 4.74 5.48
N MET A 165 11.01 4.16 5.63
CA MET A 165 10.73 2.78 5.23
C MET A 165 10.78 2.63 3.71
N PHE A 166 10.15 3.53 2.94
CA PHE A 166 10.15 3.50 1.48
C PHE A 166 11.53 3.70 0.87
N ASP A 167 12.40 4.48 1.50
CA ASP A 167 13.75 4.71 1.00
C ASP A 167 14.64 3.44 1.05
N ASN A 168 14.26 2.43 1.85
CA ASN A 168 14.91 1.11 1.81
C ASN A 168 14.57 0.32 0.54
N TYR A 169 13.47 0.67 -0.15
CA TYR A 169 13.06 0.06 -1.41
C TYR A 169 13.60 0.89 -2.57
N GLN A 170 14.69 0.41 -3.16
CA GLN A 170 15.43 1.18 -4.16
C GLN A 170 14.62 1.39 -5.44
N GLY A 171 14.43 2.66 -5.81
CA GLY A 171 13.97 3.06 -7.14
C GLY A 171 12.45 3.09 -7.35
N THR A 172 11.64 2.66 -6.38
CA THR A 172 10.18 2.69 -6.47
C THR A 172 9.57 3.89 -5.74
N GLU A 173 8.48 4.42 -6.29
CA GLU A 173 7.71 5.53 -5.72
C GLU A 173 6.45 4.97 -5.07
N TYR A 174 6.39 5.00 -3.74
CA TYR A 174 5.23 4.58 -2.97
C TYR A 174 4.48 5.78 -2.38
N GLY A 175 3.16 5.66 -2.35
CA GLY A 175 2.24 6.60 -1.74
C GLY A 175 1.86 6.19 -0.31
N TYR A 176 1.16 7.10 0.36
CA TYR A 176 0.61 6.84 1.69
C TYR A 176 -0.42 5.70 1.64
N THR A 177 -0.31 4.76 2.56
CA THR A 177 -1.38 3.82 2.86
C THR A 177 -1.68 3.73 4.35
N GLU A 178 -2.96 3.51 4.64
CA GLU A 178 -3.48 3.39 6.00
C GLU A 178 -2.90 2.15 6.71
N ASP A 179 -2.83 1.01 6.02
CA ASP A 179 -2.26 -0.23 6.56
C ASP A 179 -0.82 -0.06 7.05
N ILE A 180 0.03 0.62 6.27
CA ILE A 180 1.44 0.86 6.63
C ILE A 180 1.51 1.86 7.78
N CYS A 181 0.60 2.84 7.85
CA CYS A 181 0.55 3.77 8.97
C CYS A 181 0.26 3.02 10.29
N TYR A 182 -0.71 2.12 10.29
CA TYR A 182 -1.01 1.29 11.47
C TYR A 182 0.13 0.34 11.83
N GLU A 183 0.80 -0.24 10.84
CA GLU A 183 1.98 -1.08 11.08
C GLU A 183 3.11 -0.30 11.75
N LEU A 184 3.44 0.88 11.24
CA LEU A 184 4.44 1.77 11.84
C LEU A 184 4.01 2.26 13.23
N CYS A 185 2.72 2.53 13.44
CA CYS A 185 2.19 2.87 14.75
C CYS A 185 2.39 1.74 15.77
N THR A 186 2.18 0.49 15.34
CA THR A 186 2.43 -0.71 16.16
C THR A 186 3.91 -0.81 16.55
N GLN A 187 4.83 -0.46 15.64
CA GLN A 187 6.26 -0.39 15.95
C GLN A 187 6.58 0.68 17.00
N VAL A 188 5.96 1.86 16.89
CA VAL A 188 6.14 2.96 17.88
C VAL A 188 5.67 2.53 19.25
N PHE A 189 4.49 1.90 19.34
CA PHE A 189 3.95 1.39 20.60
C PHE A 189 4.89 0.36 21.23
N THR A 190 5.33 -0.63 20.43
CA THR A 190 6.25 -1.68 20.87
C THR A 190 7.57 -1.10 21.36
N TYR A 191 8.11 -0.11 20.65
CA TYR A 191 9.34 0.57 21.06
C TYR A 191 9.16 1.35 22.37
N LYS A 192 8.07 2.11 22.53
CA LYS A 192 7.80 2.86 23.78
C LYS A 192 7.61 1.93 24.98
N HIS A 193 7.05 0.73 24.77
CA HIS A 193 6.78 -0.22 25.85
C HIS A 193 7.97 -1.14 26.18
N CYS A 194 8.66 -1.65 25.16
CA CYS A 194 9.68 -2.69 25.29
C CYS A 194 11.10 -2.25 24.89
N GLY A 195 11.28 -1.04 24.34
CA GLY A 195 12.57 -0.53 23.86
C GLY A 195 13.10 -1.20 22.59
N CYS A 196 12.26 -1.98 21.90
CA CYS A 196 12.61 -2.69 20.68
C CYS A 196 11.40 -2.79 19.74
N ILE A 197 11.62 -3.19 18.49
CA ILE A 197 10.61 -3.29 17.44
C ILE A 197 10.50 -4.71 16.88
N ASP A 198 9.41 -4.98 16.15
CA ASP A 198 9.12 -6.28 15.59
C ASP A 198 10.26 -6.78 14.67
N PRO A 199 10.87 -7.94 14.96
CA PRO A 199 11.91 -8.49 14.11
C PRO A 199 11.41 -8.88 12.71
N LEU A 200 10.11 -9.13 12.52
CA LEU A 200 9.49 -9.47 11.24
C LEU A 200 9.26 -8.24 10.35
N GLN A 201 9.25 -7.01 10.89
CA GLN A 201 9.14 -5.78 10.10
C GLN A 201 10.48 -5.04 10.01
N TRP A 202 11.49 -5.74 9.52
CA TRP A 202 12.90 -5.30 9.48
C TRP A 202 13.15 -4.02 8.68
N ASN A 203 12.26 -3.70 7.74
CA ASN A 203 12.23 -2.51 6.90
C ASN A 203 11.63 -1.29 7.62
N ALA A 204 10.89 -1.50 8.71
CA ALA A 204 10.19 -0.50 9.50
C ALA A 204 10.94 -0.13 10.79
N ARG A 205 12.26 0.06 10.71
CA ARG A 205 13.11 0.25 11.91
C ARG A 205 13.16 1.65 12.48
N TRP A 206 12.72 2.62 11.69
CA TRP A 206 12.80 4.01 12.04
C TRP A 206 11.57 4.41 12.85
N VAL A 207 11.81 4.91 14.07
CA VAL A 207 10.79 5.40 14.98
C VAL A 207 10.94 6.90 15.14
N PHE A 208 9.86 7.63 14.91
CA PHE A 208 9.79 9.06 15.19
C PHE A 208 9.32 9.29 16.62
N LEU A 209 10.12 10.01 17.41
CA LEU A 209 9.72 10.46 18.74
C LEU A 209 9.25 11.92 18.68
N PRO A 210 7.95 12.20 18.90
CA PRO A 210 7.42 13.55 18.83
C PRO A 210 7.96 14.46 19.94
N GLU A 211 8.40 13.90 21.08
CA GLU A 211 8.89 14.68 22.21
C GLU A 211 10.26 15.33 21.94
N THR A 212 11.08 14.70 21.09
CA THR A 212 12.43 15.16 20.74
C THR A 212 12.58 15.58 19.28
N GLU A 213 11.52 15.43 18.48
CA GLU A 213 11.51 15.60 17.01
C GLU A 213 12.63 14.81 16.30
N GLN A 214 13.03 13.67 16.88
CA GLN A 214 14.13 12.86 16.35
C GLN A 214 13.65 11.54 15.75
N MET A 215 14.31 11.18 14.65
CA MET A 215 14.23 9.84 14.05
C MET A 215 15.29 8.94 14.67
N ILE A 216 14.87 7.84 15.27
CA ILE A 216 15.75 6.87 15.92
C ILE A 216 15.65 5.54 15.18
N LEU A 217 16.81 4.91 14.95
CA LEU A 217 16.87 3.53 14.48
C LEU A 217 16.72 2.59 15.67
N ALA A 218 15.56 1.96 15.80
CA ALA A 218 15.27 1.08 16.92
C ALA A 218 15.96 -0.30 16.78
N PRO A 219 16.36 -0.93 17.91
CA PRO A 219 16.85 -2.30 17.92
C PRO A 219 15.70 -3.30 17.76
N LEU A 220 15.98 -4.44 17.14
CA LEU A 220 14.99 -5.49 16.92
C LEU A 220 14.77 -6.30 18.20
N CYS A 221 13.52 -6.65 18.48
CA CYS A 221 13.20 -7.51 19.59
C CYS A 221 13.69 -8.94 19.32
N ASN A 222 14.08 -9.63 20.39
CA ASN A 222 14.21 -11.07 20.35
C ASN A 222 12.81 -11.69 20.32
N ILE A 223 12.51 -12.59 19.38
CA ILE A 223 11.21 -13.28 19.28
C ILE A 223 10.85 -14.01 20.58
N SER A 224 11.86 -14.42 21.37
CA SER A 224 11.66 -15.08 22.67
C SER A 224 11.39 -14.08 23.83
N ASN A 225 11.41 -12.77 23.57
CA ASN A 225 11.16 -11.75 24.59
C ASN A 225 9.67 -11.70 24.92
N LYS A 226 9.34 -11.97 26.19
CA LYS A 226 7.96 -11.92 26.69
C LYS A 226 7.31 -10.55 26.51
N CYS A 227 8.07 -9.46 26.70
CA CYS A 227 7.54 -8.09 26.55
C CYS A 227 6.99 -7.87 25.14
N TYR A 228 7.75 -8.25 24.11
CA TYR A 228 7.31 -8.13 22.72
C TYR A 228 6.05 -8.95 22.45
N SER A 229 6.03 -10.23 22.85
CA SER A 229 4.85 -11.09 22.64
C SER A 229 3.60 -10.58 23.36
N GLU A 230 3.76 -9.99 24.55
CA GLU A 230 2.66 -9.43 25.32
C GLU A 230 2.19 -8.10 24.73
N ALA A 231 3.11 -7.20 24.37
CA ALA A 231 2.78 -5.94 23.71
C ALA A 231 2.05 -6.14 22.39
N ALA A 232 2.52 -7.07 21.55
CA ALA A 232 1.85 -7.43 20.30
C ALA A 232 0.44 -7.98 20.56
N TYR A 233 0.28 -8.87 21.55
CA TYR A 233 -1.02 -9.44 21.90
C TYR A 233 -2.00 -8.37 22.43
N VAL A 234 -1.54 -7.51 23.34
CA VAL A 234 -2.36 -6.44 23.93
C VAL A 234 -2.80 -5.45 22.87
N PHE A 235 -1.90 -5.08 21.95
CA PHE A 235 -2.22 -4.15 20.86
C PHE A 235 -3.25 -4.74 19.89
N LEU A 236 -3.14 -6.03 19.54
CA LEU A 236 -4.09 -6.71 18.65
C LEU A 236 -5.48 -6.94 19.29
N THR A 237 -5.54 -7.08 20.61
CA THR A 237 -6.80 -7.41 21.32
C THR A 237 -7.54 -6.18 21.86
N SER A 238 -6.88 -5.03 21.97
CA SER A 238 -7.48 -3.81 22.53
C SER A 238 -7.70 -2.74 21.46
N SER A 239 -8.93 -2.65 20.96
CA SER A 239 -9.34 -1.61 20.00
C SER A 239 -9.14 -0.19 20.55
N SER A 240 -9.31 0.01 21.86
CA SER A 240 -9.10 1.31 22.51
C SER A 240 -7.64 1.77 22.47
N LEU A 241 -6.68 0.84 22.57
CA LEU A 241 -5.26 1.18 22.49
C LEU A 241 -4.87 1.61 21.08
N LEU A 242 -5.43 0.93 20.07
CA LEU A 242 -5.25 1.27 18.66
C LEU A 242 -5.77 2.68 18.36
N GLU A 243 -7.02 2.98 18.76
CA GLU A 243 -7.61 4.31 18.56
C GLU A 243 -6.83 5.40 19.29
N GLN A 244 -6.40 5.16 20.53
CA GLN A 244 -5.64 6.13 21.31
C GLN A 244 -4.26 6.41 20.70
N HIS A 245 -3.51 5.36 20.35
CA HIS A 245 -2.11 5.50 19.92
C HIS A 245 -1.95 5.78 18.43
N CYS A 246 -2.90 5.37 17.59
CA CYS A 246 -2.83 5.53 16.13
C CYS A 246 -3.84 6.54 15.59
N SER A 247 -4.42 7.39 16.45
CA SER A 247 -5.33 8.47 16.06
C SER A 247 -4.75 9.46 15.04
N TYR A 248 -3.42 9.50 14.89
CA TYR A 248 -2.73 10.36 13.93
C TYR A 248 -2.63 9.76 12.52
N CYS A 249 -3.07 8.52 12.29
CA CYS A 249 -3.13 7.92 10.96
C CYS A 249 -4.41 8.38 10.25
N PRO A 250 -4.33 9.33 9.29
CA PRO A 250 -5.49 9.76 8.55
C PRO A 250 -5.97 8.65 7.61
N GLN A 251 -7.25 8.69 7.25
CA GLN A 251 -7.77 7.85 6.17
C GLN A 251 -7.13 8.27 4.83
N GLN A 252 -6.92 7.33 3.91
CA GLN A 252 -6.52 7.66 2.54
C GLN A 252 -7.62 8.44 1.80
N CYS A 253 -7.25 9.51 1.09
CA CYS A 253 -8.21 10.21 0.24
C CYS A 253 -8.42 9.52 -1.10
N PHE A 254 -7.40 8.80 -1.59
CA PHE A 254 -7.49 8.02 -2.83
C PHE A 254 -7.18 6.57 -2.53
N ILE A 255 -8.16 5.70 -2.74
CA ILE A 255 -8.03 4.25 -2.55
C ILE A 255 -8.25 3.60 -3.91
N THR A 256 -7.33 2.73 -4.30
CA THR A 256 -7.51 1.83 -5.42
C THR A 256 -7.69 0.43 -4.88
N ASP A 257 -8.83 -0.17 -5.17
CA ASP A 257 -9.18 -1.53 -4.74
C ASP A 257 -9.37 -2.44 -5.96
N PHE A 258 -9.08 -3.73 -5.77
CA PHE A 258 -9.17 -4.75 -6.82
C PHE A 258 -10.09 -5.87 -6.37
N SER A 259 -11.25 -5.98 -7.02
CA SER A 259 -12.16 -7.12 -6.83
C SER A 259 -11.66 -8.30 -7.66
N ILE A 260 -11.28 -9.40 -7.01
CA ILE A 260 -10.62 -10.54 -7.63
C ILE A 260 -11.56 -11.75 -7.74
N LYS A 261 -11.55 -12.41 -8.89
CA LYS A 261 -12.18 -13.71 -9.16
C LYS A 261 -11.13 -14.69 -9.66
N ASN A 262 -10.91 -15.76 -8.90
CA ASN A 262 -9.93 -16.79 -9.25
C ASN A 262 -10.58 -18.02 -9.89
N SER A 263 -9.89 -18.63 -10.84
CA SER A 263 -10.27 -19.90 -11.48
C SER A 263 -9.04 -20.73 -11.80
N LEU A 264 -9.18 -22.06 -11.79
CA LEU A 264 -8.05 -22.99 -11.84
C LEU A 264 -8.17 -23.97 -13.01
N TRP A 265 -7.08 -24.18 -13.72
CA TRP A 265 -6.93 -25.20 -14.77
C TRP A 265 -5.73 -26.08 -14.42
N ARG A 266 -5.76 -27.37 -14.75
CA ARG A 266 -4.56 -28.23 -14.58
C ARG A 266 -3.46 -27.84 -15.57
N THR A 267 -2.21 -27.84 -15.11
CA THR A 267 -1.03 -27.47 -15.90
C THR A 267 0.18 -28.27 -15.39
N PRO A 268 1.22 -28.54 -16.19
CA PRO A 268 1.40 -28.18 -17.60
C PRO A 268 0.73 -29.13 -18.59
N PRO A 269 0.30 -28.64 -19.77
CA PRO A 269 -0.16 -29.50 -20.85
C PRO A 269 1.00 -30.28 -21.48
N ALA A 270 0.71 -31.44 -22.08
CA ALA A 270 1.71 -32.38 -22.60
C ALA A 270 2.81 -31.74 -23.47
N TRP A 271 2.42 -30.81 -24.36
CA TRP A 271 3.30 -30.14 -25.31
C TRP A 271 4.24 -29.08 -24.70
N LEU A 272 3.94 -28.55 -23.51
CA LEU A 272 4.76 -27.52 -22.86
C LEU A 272 5.91 -28.12 -22.06
N VAL A 273 5.82 -29.40 -21.71
CA VAL A 273 6.68 -30.00 -20.69
C VAL A 273 8.12 -30.20 -21.15
N ASP A 274 8.35 -30.43 -22.45
CA ASP A 274 9.70 -30.50 -22.98
C ASP A 274 10.40 -29.12 -22.93
N ASP A 275 9.66 -28.03 -23.06
CA ASP A 275 10.19 -26.67 -22.87
C ASP A 275 10.55 -26.41 -21.41
N ILE A 276 9.69 -26.82 -20.48
CA ILE A 276 9.96 -26.75 -19.03
C ILE A 276 11.21 -27.57 -18.70
N LYS A 277 11.33 -28.78 -19.24
CA LYS A 277 12.50 -29.63 -19.04
C LYS A 277 13.78 -28.94 -19.47
N ARG A 278 13.81 -28.36 -20.68
CA ARG A 278 14.97 -27.61 -21.19
C ARG A 278 15.31 -26.40 -20.32
N PHE A 279 14.30 -25.69 -19.83
CA PHE A 279 14.49 -24.57 -18.91
C PHE A 279 15.17 -25.02 -17.60
N VAL A 280 14.68 -26.10 -17.00
CA VAL A 280 15.20 -26.65 -15.74
C VAL A 280 16.62 -27.18 -15.90
N GLU A 281 16.90 -27.90 -16.99
CA GLU A 281 18.24 -28.46 -17.28
C GLU A 281 19.30 -27.38 -17.58
N ASN A 282 18.88 -26.22 -18.09
CA ASN A 282 19.76 -25.08 -18.33
C ASN A 282 19.96 -24.20 -17.08
N SER A 283 19.23 -24.47 -16.00
CA SER A 283 19.33 -23.71 -14.75
C SER A 283 20.61 -24.07 -13.99
N LYS A 284 21.12 -23.13 -13.18
CA LYS A 284 22.24 -23.37 -12.26
C LYS A 284 21.83 -24.12 -10.98
N ILE A 285 20.52 -24.32 -10.79
CA ILE A 285 19.99 -24.98 -9.60
C ILE A 285 20.20 -26.50 -9.70
N PRO A 286 20.67 -27.18 -8.63
CA PRO A 286 20.88 -28.62 -8.66
C PRO A 286 19.59 -29.39 -8.96
N LEU A 287 19.68 -30.35 -9.89
CA LEU A 287 18.57 -31.23 -10.25
C LEU A 287 18.28 -32.26 -9.15
N PRO A 288 17.04 -32.78 -9.07
CA PRO A 288 16.72 -33.94 -8.23
C PRO A 288 17.61 -35.14 -8.57
N HIS A 289 17.98 -35.95 -7.56
CA HIS A 289 18.82 -37.13 -7.76
C HIS A 289 18.22 -38.17 -8.73
N ASP A 290 16.90 -38.27 -8.80
CA ASP A 290 16.15 -39.19 -9.66
C ASP A 290 15.58 -38.50 -10.92
N TRP A 291 16.13 -37.34 -11.32
CA TRP A 291 15.67 -36.58 -12.49
C TRP A 291 15.59 -37.42 -13.76
N LEU A 292 16.62 -38.24 -14.03
CA LEU A 292 16.71 -39.05 -15.25
C LEU A 292 15.50 -39.99 -15.46
N THR A 293 14.89 -40.47 -14.38
CA THR A 293 13.74 -41.37 -14.42
C THR A 293 12.41 -40.66 -14.19
N ASN A 294 12.37 -39.68 -13.27
CA ASN A 294 11.12 -39.12 -12.73
C ASN A 294 10.93 -37.61 -13.00
N TRP A 295 11.70 -37.00 -13.91
CA TRP A 295 11.62 -35.56 -14.23
C TRP A 295 10.19 -35.05 -14.45
N ARG A 296 9.32 -35.85 -15.07
CA ARG A 296 7.92 -35.48 -15.34
C ARG A 296 7.15 -35.18 -14.06
N SER A 297 7.29 -36.03 -13.04
CA SER A 297 6.62 -35.84 -11.75
C SER A 297 7.14 -34.59 -11.03
N HIS A 298 8.45 -34.31 -11.14
CA HIS A 298 9.06 -33.11 -10.57
C HIS A 298 8.58 -31.83 -11.24
N ILE A 299 8.32 -31.89 -12.56
CA ILE A 299 7.70 -30.78 -13.29
C ILE A 299 6.26 -30.55 -12.85
N ASP A 300 5.45 -31.61 -12.79
CA ASP A 300 4.04 -31.48 -12.40
C ASP A 300 3.91 -30.96 -10.95
N ALA A 301 4.84 -31.32 -10.06
CA ALA A 301 4.86 -30.85 -8.67
C ALA A 301 5.41 -29.42 -8.47
N SER A 302 6.19 -28.89 -9.41
CA SER A 302 6.92 -27.61 -9.24
C SER A 302 6.49 -26.50 -10.20
N TYR A 303 5.75 -26.83 -11.26
CA TYR A 303 5.33 -25.85 -12.25
C TYR A 303 3.99 -25.21 -11.87
N LEU A 304 3.89 -23.89 -12.03
CA LEU A 304 2.63 -23.16 -11.92
C LEU A 304 2.57 -22.05 -12.96
N SER A 305 1.36 -21.64 -13.33
CA SER A 305 1.17 -20.52 -14.26
C SER A 305 0.14 -19.55 -13.72
N ILE A 306 0.34 -18.27 -13.98
CA ILE A 306 -0.54 -17.18 -13.55
C ILE A 306 -0.98 -16.44 -14.80
N GLU A 307 -2.29 -16.32 -14.97
CA GLU A 307 -2.92 -15.55 -16.02
C GLU A 307 -3.76 -14.45 -15.37
N LEU A 308 -3.24 -13.23 -15.38
CA LEU A 308 -3.92 -12.06 -14.84
C LEU A 308 -4.61 -11.32 -15.99
N VAL A 309 -5.93 -11.14 -15.88
CA VAL A 309 -6.77 -10.55 -16.92
C VAL A 309 -7.78 -9.59 -16.32
N HIS A 310 -8.05 -8.49 -17.03
CA HIS A 310 -9.09 -7.55 -16.62
C HIS A 310 -10.48 -8.09 -17.01
N GLU A 311 -11.47 -8.03 -16.09
CA GLU A 311 -12.82 -8.54 -16.36
C GLU A 311 -13.51 -7.77 -17.48
N SER A 312 -13.38 -6.45 -17.45
CA SER A 312 -13.98 -5.52 -18.41
C SER A 312 -13.26 -4.19 -18.29
N THR A 313 -13.08 -3.43 -19.37
CA THR A 313 -12.43 -2.09 -19.36
C THR A 313 -13.12 -1.04 -18.47
N ARG A 314 -14.22 -1.39 -17.82
CA ARG A 314 -14.96 -0.51 -16.89
C ARG A 314 -14.20 -0.38 -15.58
N ILE A 315 -14.11 0.86 -15.11
CA ILE A 315 -13.58 1.20 -13.80
C ILE A 315 -14.75 1.77 -12.99
N GLU A 316 -14.96 1.27 -11.78
CA GLU A 316 -15.97 1.79 -10.87
C GLU A 316 -15.36 2.93 -10.05
N ASN A 317 -15.88 4.14 -10.22
CA ASN A 317 -15.42 5.31 -9.46
C ASN A 317 -16.46 5.71 -8.41
N TYR A 318 -16.07 5.67 -7.14
CA TYR A 318 -16.85 6.11 -5.99
C TYR A 318 -16.28 7.41 -5.46
N THR A 319 -16.92 8.53 -5.77
CA THR A 319 -16.45 9.85 -5.34
C THR A 319 -17.41 10.44 -4.32
N GLN A 320 -16.88 10.91 -3.19
CA GLN A 320 -17.66 11.73 -2.26
C GLN A 320 -17.88 13.12 -2.84
N ALA A 321 -19.12 13.59 -2.79
CA ALA A 321 -19.49 14.94 -3.19
C ALA A 321 -20.15 15.66 -2.01
N ALA A 322 -19.88 16.95 -1.86
CA ALA A 322 -20.49 17.75 -0.82
C ALA A 322 -22.00 17.86 -1.07
N THR A 323 -22.81 17.57 -0.05
CA THR A 323 -24.29 17.65 -0.13
C THR A 323 -24.76 19.05 -0.53
N LEU A 324 -24.03 20.08 -0.08
CA LEU A 324 -24.28 21.47 -0.39
C LEU A 324 -22.99 22.11 -0.89
N THR A 325 -23.04 22.65 -2.10
CA THR A 325 -21.99 23.52 -2.63
C THR A 325 -22.10 24.90 -2.01
N ALA A 326 -21.02 25.70 -2.04
CA ALA A 326 -21.05 27.08 -1.55
C ALA A 326 -22.16 27.93 -2.22
N VAL A 327 -22.39 27.68 -3.51
CA VAL A 327 -23.49 28.31 -4.27
C VAL A 327 -24.85 27.84 -3.75
N GLY A 328 -24.99 26.55 -3.44
CA GLY A 328 -26.21 26.01 -2.82
C GLY A 328 -26.51 26.64 -1.45
N VAL A 329 -25.48 26.86 -0.62
CA VAL A 329 -25.64 27.56 0.66
C VAL A 329 -26.12 29.00 0.44
N LEU A 330 -25.46 29.75 -0.45
CA LEU A 330 -25.85 31.13 -0.74
C LEU A 330 -27.27 31.23 -1.32
N SER A 331 -27.62 30.31 -2.22
CA SER A 331 -28.95 30.22 -2.81
C SER A 331 -30.02 29.90 -1.76
N ASN A 332 -29.74 28.98 -0.83
CA ASN A 332 -30.69 28.63 0.23
C ASN A 332 -30.88 29.79 1.22
N VAL A 333 -29.79 30.45 1.64
CA VAL A 333 -29.86 31.62 2.51
C VAL A 333 -30.60 32.76 1.81
N GLY A 334 -30.25 33.06 0.56
CA GLY A 334 -30.91 34.11 -0.24
C GLY A 334 -32.39 33.80 -0.49
N GLY A 335 -32.72 32.54 -0.77
CA GLY A 335 -34.11 32.10 -0.97
C GLY A 335 -34.95 32.22 0.30
N GLN A 336 -34.43 31.77 1.44
CA GLN A 336 -35.15 31.86 2.73
C GLN A 336 -35.28 33.32 3.20
N THR A 337 -34.20 34.11 3.14
CA THR A 337 -34.25 35.54 3.53
C THR A 337 -35.17 36.35 2.62
N GLY A 338 -35.14 36.09 1.31
CA GLY A 338 -36.05 36.68 0.34
C GLY A 338 -37.51 36.27 0.57
N LEU A 339 -37.76 35.01 0.94
CA LEU A 339 -39.12 34.52 1.20
C LEU A 339 -39.73 35.09 2.49
N TRP A 340 -38.99 35.06 3.59
CA TRP A 340 -39.53 35.42 4.92
C TRP A 340 -39.49 36.92 5.20
N ILE A 341 -38.44 37.61 4.78
CA ILE A 341 -38.21 39.02 5.10
C ILE A 341 -38.38 39.91 3.86
N GLY A 342 -38.36 39.34 2.64
CA GLY A 342 -38.37 40.13 1.40
C GLY A 342 -37.06 40.87 1.16
N VAL A 343 -36.00 40.53 1.89
CA VAL A 343 -34.70 41.23 1.82
C VAL A 343 -33.83 40.57 0.78
N SER A 344 -33.28 41.39 -0.11
CA SER A 344 -32.29 40.99 -1.10
C SER A 344 -30.92 41.57 -0.78
N PHE A 345 -29.89 41.13 -1.51
CA PHE A 345 -28.56 41.75 -1.44
C PHE A 345 -28.61 43.26 -1.73
N LEU A 346 -29.45 43.68 -2.68
CA LEU A 346 -29.63 45.11 -2.99
C LEU A 346 -30.25 45.87 -1.82
N SER A 347 -31.23 45.27 -1.13
CA SER A 347 -31.86 45.86 0.06
C SER A 347 -30.85 46.05 1.21
N LEU A 348 -29.90 45.11 1.38
CA LEU A 348 -28.80 45.25 2.34
C LEU A 348 -27.82 46.37 1.97
N MET A 349 -27.49 46.51 0.69
CA MET A 349 -26.64 47.61 0.21
C MET A 349 -27.30 48.98 0.38
N GLU A 350 -28.61 49.08 0.17
CA GLU A 350 -29.36 50.31 0.41
C GLU A 350 -29.36 50.70 1.89
N LEU A 351 -29.54 49.72 2.79
CA LEU A 351 -29.48 49.96 4.24
C LEU A 351 -28.06 50.39 4.68
N ALA A 352 -27.03 49.79 4.10
CA ALA A 352 -25.64 50.20 4.34
C ALA A 352 -25.36 51.63 3.84
N GLU A 353 -25.87 52.01 2.67
CA GLU A 353 -25.77 53.37 2.15
C GLU A 353 -26.48 54.38 3.06
N MET A 354 -27.68 54.05 3.53
CA MET A 354 -28.43 54.89 4.47
C MET A 354 -27.66 55.10 5.77
N LEU A 355 -27.11 54.04 6.37
CA LEU A 355 -26.28 54.12 7.58
C LEU A 355 -25.03 54.98 7.35
N TYR A 356 -24.37 54.81 6.20
CA TYR A 356 -23.21 55.62 5.84
C TYR A 356 -23.56 57.11 5.71
N ARG A 357 -24.67 57.44 5.04
CA ARG A 357 -25.16 58.82 4.91
C ARG A 357 -25.48 59.44 6.28
N LEU A 358 -26.14 58.69 7.15
CA LEU A 358 -26.46 59.13 8.52
C LEU A 358 -25.20 59.37 9.35
N ALA A 359 -24.24 58.45 9.33
CA ALA A 359 -22.96 58.60 10.04
C ALA A 359 -22.18 59.82 9.52
N ARG A 360 -22.12 60.01 8.20
CA ARG A 360 -21.51 61.19 7.58
C ARG A 360 -22.20 62.49 8.00
N GLN A 361 -23.53 62.50 8.07
CA GLN A 361 -24.29 63.67 8.51
C GLN A 361 -24.05 63.98 9.99
N GLN A 362 -24.08 62.97 10.86
CA GLN A 362 -23.74 63.14 12.28
C GLN A 362 -22.31 63.65 12.47
N TYR A 363 -21.35 63.13 11.71
CA TYR A 363 -19.97 63.61 11.72
C TYR A 363 -19.87 65.08 11.29
N HIS A 364 -20.59 65.49 10.24
CA HIS A 364 -20.65 66.89 9.83
C HIS A 364 -21.31 67.81 10.87
N THR A 365 -22.38 67.36 11.52
CA THR A 365 -23.06 68.12 12.57
C THR A 365 -22.19 68.27 13.82
N MET A 366 -21.51 67.18 14.25
CA MET A 366 -20.50 67.21 15.31
C MET A 366 -19.36 68.18 14.97
N ARG A 367 -18.84 68.13 13.74
CA ARG A 367 -17.78 69.04 13.29
C ARG A 367 -18.24 70.49 13.28
N ARG A 368 -19.47 70.79 12.85
CA ARG A 368 -20.06 72.13 12.93
C ARG A 368 -20.24 72.61 14.37
N ASN A 369 -20.70 71.74 15.27
CA ASN A 369 -20.85 72.09 16.68
C ASN A 369 -19.50 72.31 17.38
N CYS A 370 -18.44 71.56 17.05
CA CYS A 370 -17.08 71.81 17.53
C CYS A 370 -16.49 73.13 17.01
N ILE A 371 -16.77 73.51 15.75
CA ILE A 371 -16.32 74.80 15.22
C ILE A 371 -17.06 75.95 15.94
N ARG A 372 -18.35 75.77 16.20
CA ARG A 372 -19.17 76.80 16.87
C ARG A 372 -18.78 77.00 18.34
N THR A 373 -18.41 75.95 19.07
CA THR A 373 -17.85 76.08 20.44
C THR A 373 -16.43 76.66 20.45
N SER A 374 -15.65 76.53 19.36
CA SER A 374 -14.34 77.17 19.24
C SER A 374 -14.41 78.67 18.93
N ASP A 375 -15.51 79.16 18.35
CA ASP A 375 -15.75 80.59 18.13
C ASP A 375 -16.36 81.27 19.37
N GLU A 376 -17.19 80.57 20.15
CA GLU A 376 -17.73 81.08 21.42
C GLU A 376 -16.69 81.15 22.56
N SER A 377 -15.53 80.50 22.43
CA SER A 377 -14.41 80.60 23.39
C SER A 377 -13.35 81.66 23.02
N LYS A 378 -13.58 82.42 21.94
CA LYS A 378 -12.72 83.53 21.48
C LYS A 378 -13.35 84.92 21.60
N VAL A 379 -14.52 85.02 22.22
CA VAL A 379 -15.13 86.27 22.70
C VAL A 379 -15.04 86.27 24.22
#